data_AF-A0AAV3Y8V3-F1
#
_entry.id   AF-A0AAV3Y8V3-F1
#
_cell.length_a   1.000
_cell.length_b   1.000
_cell.length_c   1.000
_cell.angle_alpha   90.00
_cell.angle_beta   90.00
_cell.angle_gamma   90.00
#
_symmetry.space_group_name_H-M   'P 1'
#
loop_
_entity.id
_entity.type
_entity.pdbx_description
1 polymer ?
#
loop_
_entity_poly.entity_id
_entity_poly.type
_entity_poly.pdbx_seq_one_letter_code
_entity_poly.pdbx_strand_id
1 'polypeptide(L)'
;MLTLKIESLAGQSSSIFSTLFARKYTDDTVLTADSEEKLQELLNKVVEESKNKGLELNSKKTESMIITRKTSIPKCEIKIEENTIKQANSFKYLGTQITSDGRNHQEIKSRIAQAKASFQQMKSIMTNIKISIAVRKRLLETFIESVLLYGCETWTIDERMKSSLEATEMWFLRRMMKIPWTAKKTNEEVLTEAQTTRQLMNKIRKRQAKFVGHVIRRNQLEHLVTTGKFDGKRGRGRPREKMLDSLADWMNIEKPSEMIRKMSCRDGWRSMIAHASRHGT
;
A
#
# COMPACT_ATOMS: atom_id res chain seq x y z
N MET A 1 18.30 9.24 -2.90
CA MET A 1 17.54 10.01 -1.90
C MET A 1 17.37 9.10 -0.67
N LEU A 2 18.34 9.10 0.25
CA LEU A 2 18.25 8.24 1.44
C LEU A 2 17.09 8.69 2.35
N THR A 3 16.25 7.74 2.79
CA THR A 3 15.07 7.99 3.62
C THR A 3 15.15 7.13 4.87
N LEU A 4 15.52 7.72 6.01
CA LEU A 4 15.70 7.01 7.27
C LEU A 4 14.35 6.75 7.96
N LYS A 5 14.11 5.54 8.44
CA LYS A 5 12.87 5.13 9.09
C LYS A 5 13.13 4.84 10.58
N ILE A 6 12.26 5.33 11.44
CA ILE A 6 12.24 5.05 12.88
C ILE A 6 11.10 4.06 13.13
N GLU A 7 11.35 2.97 13.84
CA GLU A 7 10.32 2.08 14.39
C GLU A 7 10.38 2.08 15.92
N SER A 8 10.18 3.22 16.60
CA SER A 8 10.05 3.20 18.06
C SER A 8 8.76 2.48 18.48
N LEU A 9 8.86 1.17 18.73
CA LEU A 9 7.89 0.40 19.49
C LEU A 9 8.17 0.62 20.98
N ALA A 10 7.69 1.73 21.51
CA ALA A 10 7.64 1.94 22.95
C ALA A 10 6.72 0.89 23.59
N GLY A 11 7.31 -0.23 24.05
CA GLY A 11 6.62 -1.24 24.85
C GLY A 11 7.21 -2.66 24.74
N GLN A 12 8.24 -2.92 25.56
CA GLN A 12 8.66 -4.22 26.14
C GLN A 12 9.08 -5.37 25.19
N SER A 13 10.41 -5.61 25.22
CA SER A 13 11.17 -6.87 25.05
C SER A 13 10.56 -7.99 24.19
N SER A 14 11.08 -8.12 22.96
CA SER A 14 11.58 -9.41 22.46
C SER A 14 12.61 -9.24 21.33
N SER A 15 13.59 -10.16 21.36
CA SER A 15 14.86 -10.33 20.63
C SER A 15 14.84 -10.29 19.07
N ILE A 16 13.83 -9.73 18.41
CA ILE A 16 13.59 -10.01 16.97
C ILE A 16 14.06 -8.87 16.04
N PHE A 17 14.30 -7.65 16.55
CA PHE A 17 14.58 -6.46 15.73
C PHE A 17 16.01 -5.89 15.83
N SER A 18 17.01 -6.70 16.21
CA SER A 18 18.43 -6.29 16.18
C SER A 18 19.07 -6.29 14.78
N THR A 19 18.29 -6.43 13.71
CA THR A 19 18.82 -6.62 12.35
C THR A 19 18.88 -5.30 11.58
N LEU A 20 20.06 -4.97 11.05
CA LEU A 20 20.29 -3.89 10.09
C LEU A 20 19.38 -4.08 8.86
N PHE A 21 18.47 -3.12 8.63
CA PHE A 21 17.65 -3.10 7.42
C PHE A 21 18.22 -2.06 6.46
N ALA A 22 18.75 -2.50 5.33
CA ALA A 22 19.15 -1.62 4.23
C ALA A 22 18.63 -2.19 2.92
N ARG A 23 17.42 -1.78 2.53
CA ARG A 23 16.89 -2.07 1.18
C ARG A 23 17.25 -0.90 0.27
N LYS A 24 18.20 -1.13 -0.63
CA LYS A 24 18.65 -0.14 -1.61
C LYS A 24 17.81 -0.24 -2.87
N TYR A 25 17.13 0.85 -3.23
CA TYR A 25 16.61 1.02 -4.58
C TYR A 25 17.27 2.28 -5.14
N THR A 26 18.25 2.10 -6.03
CA THR A 26 19.14 3.19 -6.49
C THR A 26 19.71 3.97 -5.29
N ASP A 27 19.49 5.28 -5.25
CA ASP A 27 19.99 6.19 -4.22
C ASP A 27 19.14 6.20 -2.94
N ASP A 28 18.01 5.46 -2.91
CA ASP A 28 17.07 5.47 -1.80
C ASP A 28 17.32 4.27 -0.89
N THR A 29 17.72 4.55 0.34
CA THR A 29 17.96 3.56 1.39
C THR A 29 17.05 3.84 2.57
N VAL A 30 16.40 2.80 3.07
CA VAL A 30 15.58 2.84 4.28
C VAL A 30 16.25 2.06 5.40
N LEU A 31 16.52 2.75 6.52
CA LEU A 31 17.01 2.17 7.78
C LEU A 31 15.86 2.05 8.77
N THR A 32 15.78 1.00 9.58
CA THR A 32 14.78 0.88 10.65
C THR A 32 15.40 0.39 11.94
N ALA A 33 14.97 0.94 13.07
CA ALA A 33 15.37 0.50 14.40
C ALA A 33 14.25 0.70 15.41
N ASP A 34 14.29 -0.07 16.51
CA ASP A 34 13.34 -0.04 17.62
C ASP A 34 13.59 1.10 18.63
N SER A 35 14.74 1.76 18.56
CA SER A 35 15.12 2.90 19.39
C SER A 35 15.83 4.00 18.60
N GLU A 36 15.85 5.21 19.15
CA GLU A 36 16.53 6.37 18.58
C GLU A 36 18.04 6.17 18.54
N GLU A 37 18.61 5.64 19.63
CA GLU A 37 20.04 5.41 19.79
C GLU A 37 20.55 4.42 18.75
N LYS A 38 19.84 3.30 18.57
CA LYS A 38 20.17 2.30 17.55
C LYS A 38 20.06 2.89 16.15
N LEU A 39 19.03 3.70 15.88
CA LEU A 39 18.90 4.33 14.57
C LEU A 39 20.07 5.29 14.29
N GLN A 40 20.48 6.08 15.28
CA GLN A 40 21.61 6.98 15.16
C GLN A 40 22.92 6.20 14.91
N GLU A 41 23.12 5.08 15.60
CA GLU A 41 24.27 4.20 15.37
C GLU A 41 24.27 3.62 13.95
N LEU A 42 23.12 3.13 13.49
CA LEU A 42 22.96 2.61 12.12
C LEU A 42 23.22 3.69 11.07
N LEU A 43 22.73 4.90 11.30
CA LEU A 43 22.98 6.04 10.43
C LEU A 43 24.46 6.40 10.37
N ASN A 44 25.13 6.47 11.53
CA ASN A 44 26.56 6.80 11.59
C ASN A 44 27.39 5.79 10.78
N LYS A 45 27.10 4.49 10.91
CA LYS A 45 27.73 3.44 10.11
C LYS A 45 27.51 3.64 8.61
N VAL A 46 26.27 4.00 8.21
CA VAL A 46 25.97 4.27 6.79
C VAL A 46 26.69 5.53 6.29
N VAL A 47 26.81 6.57 7.11
CA VAL A 47 27.55 7.79 6.78
C VAL A 47 29.03 7.48 6.57
N GLU A 48 29.65 6.76 7.50
CA GLU A 48 31.05 6.34 7.43
C GLU A 48 31.34 5.50 6.18
N GLU A 49 30.55 4.46 5.93
CA GLU A 49 30.68 3.61 4.75
C GLU A 49 30.43 4.35 3.43
N SER A 50 29.54 5.35 3.44
CA SER A 50 29.29 6.18 2.25
C SER A 50 30.50 7.08 1.97
N LYS A 51 31.07 7.71 3.00
CA LYS A 51 32.28 8.54 2.88
C LYS A 51 33.47 7.75 2.38
N ASN A 52 33.68 6.53 2.89
CA ASN A 52 34.73 5.61 2.42
C ASN A 52 34.61 5.29 0.92
N LYS A 53 33.42 5.46 0.33
CA LYS A 53 33.13 5.26 -1.10
C LYS A 53 33.01 6.57 -1.88
N GLY A 54 33.38 7.71 -1.28
CA GLY A 54 33.28 9.03 -1.89
C GLY A 54 31.84 9.55 -2.06
N LEU A 55 30.89 9.06 -1.26
CA LEU A 55 29.49 9.47 -1.30
C LEU A 55 29.14 10.29 -0.05
N GLU A 56 28.50 11.44 -0.26
CA GLU A 56 28.00 12.30 0.82
C GLU A 56 26.48 12.23 0.95
N LEU A 57 26.01 12.30 2.20
CA LEU A 57 24.59 12.27 2.52
C LEU A 57 24.01 13.67 2.56
N ASN A 58 22.93 13.88 1.80
CA ASN A 58 22.22 15.15 1.79
C ASN A 58 21.25 15.23 2.98
N SER A 59 21.67 15.90 4.06
CA SER A 59 20.86 16.11 5.28
C SER A 59 19.50 16.75 5.03
N LYS A 60 19.37 17.62 4.01
CA LYS A 60 18.09 18.28 3.67
C LYS A 60 17.09 17.34 3.00
N LYS A 61 17.57 16.31 2.29
CA LYS A 61 16.72 15.30 1.64
C LYS A 61 16.44 14.10 2.54
N THR A 62 17.24 13.92 3.58
CA THR A 62 17.05 12.85 4.54
C THR A 62 16.05 13.28 5.60
N GLU A 63 14.99 12.49 5.75
CA GLU A 63 13.97 12.70 6.78
C GLU A 63 13.94 11.49 7.72
N SER A 64 13.52 11.73 8.96
CA SER A 64 13.19 10.69 9.93
C SER A 64 11.68 10.63 10.14
N MET A 65 11.14 9.48 10.51
CA MET A 65 9.71 9.34 10.80
C MET A 65 9.47 8.24 11.81
N ILE A 66 8.75 8.54 12.89
CA ILE A 66 8.32 7.58 13.89
C ILE A 66 7.01 6.95 13.46
N ILE A 67 6.98 5.63 13.37
CA ILE A 67 5.74 4.89 13.16
C ILE A 67 5.07 4.60 14.50
N THR A 68 3.92 5.21 14.77
CA THR A 68 3.21 5.04 16.04
C THR A 68 1.70 5.13 15.88
N ARG A 69 0.99 4.50 16.81
CA ARG A 69 -0.47 4.65 16.96
C ARG A 69 -0.85 5.81 17.87
N LYS A 70 0.11 6.41 18.59
CA LYS A 70 -0.13 7.52 19.52
C LYS A 70 -0.51 8.78 18.74
N THR A 71 -1.49 9.53 19.27
CA THR A 71 -1.90 10.82 18.69
C THR A 71 -0.80 11.86 18.82
N SER A 72 -0.10 11.88 19.96
CA SER A 72 1.10 12.67 20.15
C SER A 72 2.31 11.85 19.74
N ILE A 73 2.97 12.25 18.65
CA ILE A 73 4.16 11.61 18.13
C ILE A 73 5.34 12.14 18.95
N PRO A 74 6.15 11.26 19.59
CA PRO A 74 7.30 11.72 20.34
C PRO A 74 8.32 12.42 19.42
N LYS A 75 9.13 13.30 19.99
CA LYS A 75 10.25 13.91 19.27
C LYS A 75 11.37 12.88 19.15
N CYS A 76 12.03 12.83 18.01
CA CYS A 76 13.23 12.02 17.76
C CYS A 76 14.26 12.88 17.04
N GLU A 77 15.43 13.05 17.64
CA GLU A 77 16.47 13.97 17.17
C GLU A 77 17.64 13.20 16.57
N ILE A 78 17.47 12.81 15.32
CA ILE A 78 18.53 12.17 14.55
C ILE A 78 19.42 13.24 13.91
N LYS A 79 20.73 13.03 13.96
CA LYS A 79 21.74 13.93 13.39
C LYS A 79 22.55 13.24 12.30
N ILE A 80 22.86 13.97 11.24
CA ILE A 80 23.89 13.61 10.26
C ILE A 80 25.01 14.62 10.46
N GLU A 81 26.14 14.15 10.97
CA GLU A 81 27.25 15.01 11.41
C GLU A 81 26.75 16.00 12.48
N GLU A 82 26.73 17.31 12.18
CA GLU A 82 26.21 18.35 13.08
C GLU A 82 24.76 18.77 12.77
N ASN A 83 24.18 18.27 11.67
CA ASN A 83 22.86 18.70 11.20
C ASN A 83 21.76 17.76 11.68
N THR A 84 20.80 18.29 12.45
CA THR A 84 19.57 17.55 12.79
C THR A 84 18.70 17.37 11.55
N ILE A 85 18.31 16.13 11.25
CA ILE A 85 17.42 15.84 10.13
C ILE A 85 15.97 16.12 10.49
N LYS A 86 15.17 16.45 9.49
CA LYS A 86 13.75 16.76 9.69
C LYS A 86 12.96 15.51 10.07
N GLN A 87 12.24 15.57 11.18
CA GLN A 87 11.22 14.59 11.52
C GLN A 87 9.92 14.88 10.76
N ALA A 88 9.49 13.96 9.91
CA ALA A 88 8.28 14.05 9.10
C ALA A 88 7.17 13.13 9.64
N ASN A 89 5.91 13.52 9.41
CA ASN A 89 4.74 12.70 9.72
C ASN A 89 4.30 11.83 8.53
N SER A 90 4.77 12.15 7.34
CA SER A 90 4.55 11.37 6.13
C SER A 90 5.58 11.74 5.08
N PHE A 91 6.01 10.79 4.27
CA PHE A 91 6.87 11.04 3.11
C PHE A 91 6.47 10.13 1.95
N LYS A 92 7.05 10.41 0.77
CA LYS A 92 6.84 9.62 -0.45
C LYS A 92 8.07 8.76 -0.71
N TYR A 93 7.89 7.44 -0.76
CA TYR A 93 8.94 6.47 -1.03
C TYR A 93 8.59 5.64 -2.26
N LEU A 94 9.46 5.65 -3.27
CA LEU A 94 9.25 4.96 -4.56
C LEU A 94 7.87 5.23 -5.18
N GLY A 95 7.40 6.47 -5.01
CA GLY A 95 6.09 6.89 -5.51
C GLY A 95 4.93 6.71 -4.53
N THR A 96 5.08 5.94 -3.45
CA THR A 96 4.03 5.60 -2.48
C THR A 96 4.13 6.46 -1.22
N GLN A 97 3.01 7.02 -0.77
CA GLN A 97 2.95 7.78 0.47
C GLN A 97 2.89 6.85 1.68
N ILE A 98 3.79 7.08 2.63
CA ILE A 98 3.85 6.38 3.92
C ILE A 98 3.59 7.41 5.01
N THR A 99 2.73 7.07 5.97
CA THR A 99 2.38 7.94 7.11
C THR A 99 2.89 7.34 8.41
N SER A 100 3.16 8.19 9.39
CA SER A 100 3.58 7.81 10.75
C SER A 100 2.55 6.91 11.43
N ASP A 101 1.26 7.08 11.12
CA ASP A 101 0.21 6.23 11.65
C ASP A 101 0.04 4.91 10.89
N GLY A 102 0.76 4.68 9.79
CA GLY A 102 0.72 3.45 9.00
C GLY A 102 -0.62 3.19 8.28
N ARG A 103 -1.47 4.20 8.08
CA ARG A 103 -2.73 4.07 7.36
C ARG A 103 -2.58 4.40 5.86
N ASN A 104 -3.30 3.67 5.01
CA ASN A 104 -3.24 3.88 3.55
C ASN A 104 -4.24 4.92 3.01
N HIS A 105 -4.98 5.63 3.86
CA HIS A 105 -6.04 6.55 3.43
C HIS A 105 -5.52 7.65 2.50
N GLN A 106 -4.40 8.28 2.86
CA GLN A 106 -3.81 9.37 2.07
C GLN A 106 -3.27 8.86 0.74
N GLU A 107 -2.61 7.70 0.75
CA GLU A 107 -2.11 7.05 -0.46
C GLU A 107 -3.24 6.70 -1.44
N ILE A 108 -4.29 6.02 -0.98
CA ILE A 108 -5.43 5.64 -1.83
C ILE A 108 -6.13 6.89 -2.37
N LYS A 109 -6.33 7.91 -1.53
CA LYS A 109 -6.91 9.19 -1.97
C LYS A 109 -6.05 9.85 -3.05
N SER A 110 -4.73 9.86 -2.88
CA SER A 110 -3.77 10.39 -3.86
C SER A 110 -3.84 9.63 -5.19
N ARG A 111 -3.91 8.29 -5.15
CA ARG A 111 -4.04 7.45 -6.35
C ARG A 111 -5.36 7.65 -7.08
N ILE A 112 -6.47 7.77 -6.34
CA ILE A 112 -7.77 8.12 -6.90
C ILE A 112 -7.68 9.47 -7.61
N ALA A 113 -7.06 10.48 -6.99
CA ALA A 113 -6.90 11.80 -7.60
C ALA A 113 -6.06 11.74 -8.90
N GLN A 114 -4.93 11.03 -8.88
CA GLN A 114 -4.06 10.85 -10.04
C GLN A 114 -4.76 10.12 -11.19
N ALA A 115 -5.50 9.05 -10.87
CA ALA A 115 -6.28 8.31 -11.87
C ALA A 115 -7.41 9.16 -12.47
N LYS A 116 -8.13 9.93 -11.65
CA LYS A 116 -9.13 10.88 -12.13
C LYS A 116 -8.52 11.98 -13.00
N ALA A 117 -7.35 12.51 -12.65
CA ALA A 117 -6.63 13.47 -13.47
C ALA A 117 -6.24 12.87 -14.83
N SER A 118 -5.70 11.65 -14.84
CA SER A 118 -5.36 10.90 -16.06
C SER A 118 -6.59 10.68 -16.95
N PHE A 119 -7.74 10.33 -16.34
CA PHE A 119 -9.00 10.25 -17.07
C PHE A 119 -9.38 11.58 -17.74
N GLN A 120 -9.22 12.71 -17.05
CA GLN A 120 -9.55 14.02 -17.62
C GLN A 120 -8.63 14.40 -18.78
N GLN A 121 -7.34 14.05 -18.72
CA GLN A 121 -6.41 14.26 -19.82
C GLN A 121 -6.85 13.48 -21.08
N MET A 122 -7.42 12.29 -20.89
CA MET A 122 -7.94 11.44 -21.97
C MET A 122 -9.44 11.64 -22.25
N LYS A 123 -10.07 12.69 -21.71
CA LYS A 123 -11.54 12.88 -21.73
C LYS A 123 -12.12 12.85 -23.15
N SER A 124 -11.40 13.42 -24.12
CA SER A 124 -11.83 13.47 -25.54
C SER A 124 -12.07 12.07 -26.10
N ILE A 125 -11.22 11.10 -25.76
CA ILE A 125 -11.34 9.69 -26.18
C ILE A 125 -12.33 8.96 -25.26
N MET A 126 -12.16 9.10 -23.94
CA MET A 126 -12.95 8.38 -22.94
C MET A 126 -14.45 8.70 -22.98
N THR A 127 -14.84 9.86 -23.49
CA THR A 127 -16.24 10.26 -23.59
C THR A 127 -16.76 10.31 -25.03
N ASN A 128 -15.98 9.84 -26.01
CA ASN A 128 -16.38 9.80 -27.40
C ASN A 128 -17.39 8.67 -27.65
N ILE A 129 -18.60 9.03 -28.05
CA ILE A 129 -19.67 8.07 -28.33
C ILE A 129 -19.42 7.25 -29.60
N LYS A 130 -18.59 7.76 -30.54
CA LYS A 130 -18.18 7.03 -31.74
C LYS A 130 -17.26 5.86 -31.43
N ILE A 131 -16.63 5.84 -30.26
CA ILE A 131 -15.78 4.74 -29.80
C ILE A 131 -16.64 3.81 -28.94
N SER A 132 -16.62 2.52 -29.27
CA SER A 132 -17.38 1.52 -28.52
C SER A 132 -17.00 1.54 -27.04
N ILE A 133 -17.98 1.25 -26.18
CA ILE A 133 -17.77 1.22 -24.73
C ILE A 133 -16.73 0.17 -24.34
N ALA A 134 -16.67 -0.96 -25.07
CA ALA A 134 -15.70 -2.02 -24.84
C ALA A 134 -14.25 -1.54 -25.04
N VAL A 135 -13.98 -0.77 -26.10
CA VAL A 135 -12.64 -0.19 -26.34
C VAL A 135 -12.29 0.82 -25.25
N ARG A 136 -13.22 1.71 -24.89
CA ARG A 136 -12.99 2.71 -23.84
C ARG A 136 -12.75 2.07 -22.47
N LYS A 137 -13.43 0.97 -22.15
CA LYS A 137 -13.14 0.17 -20.94
C LYS A 137 -11.72 -0.40 -20.97
N ARG A 138 -11.29 -1.00 -22.08
CA ARG A 138 -9.90 -1.50 -22.20
C ARG A 138 -8.88 -0.40 -21.99
N LEU A 139 -9.12 0.80 -22.52
CA LEU A 139 -8.27 1.97 -22.30
C LEU A 139 -8.26 2.40 -20.83
N LEU A 140 -9.44 2.43 -20.19
CA LEU A 140 -9.56 2.70 -18.75
C LEU A 140 -8.71 1.73 -17.93
N GLU A 141 -8.86 0.43 -18.18
CA GLU A 141 -8.13 -0.63 -17.46
C GLU A 141 -6.61 -0.56 -17.69
N THR A 142 -6.20 -0.22 -18.91
CA THR A 142 -4.78 -0.22 -19.30
C THR A 142 -4.04 1.02 -18.78
N PHE A 143 -4.60 2.22 -18.93
CA PHE A 143 -3.90 3.47 -18.65
C PHE A 143 -4.29 4.12 -17.33
N ILE A 144 -5.56 4.04 -16.95
CA ILE A 144 -6.08 4.81 -15.82
C ILE A 144 -6.12 3.96 -14.55
N GLU A 145 -6.61 2.71 -14.66
CA GLU A 145 -6.56 1.78 -13.54
C GLU A 145 -5.13 1.37 -13.21
N SER A 146 -4.19 1.33 -14.17
CA SER A 146 -2.79 1.05 -13.86
C SER A 146 -2.17 2.11 -12.94
N VAL A 147 -2.51 3.38 -13.12
CA VAL A 147 -2.14 4.49 -12.23
C VAL A 147 -2.81 4.34 -10.86
N LEU A 148 -4.10 3.99 -10.84
CA LEU A 148 -4.85 3.79 -9.60
C LEU A 148 -4.28 2.62 -8.77
N LEU A 149 -3.98 1.50 -9.42
CA LEU A 149 -3.59 0.24 -8.79
C LEU A 149 -2.10 0.15 -8.48
N TYR A 150 -1.33 1.22 -8.68
CA TYR A 150 0.08 1.25 -8.34
C TYR A 150 0.28 1.09 -6.83
N GLY A 151 1.01 0.04 -6.43
CA GLY A 151 1.31 -0.26 -5.03
C GLY A 151 0.13 -0.79 -4.22
N CYS A 152 -0.98 -1.18 -4.86
CA CYS A 152 -2.17 -1.68 -4.14
C CYS A 152 -1.93 -3.01 -3.40
N GLU A 153 -0.88 -3.73 -3.78
CA GLU A 153 -0.41 -4.98 -3.17
C GLU A 153 -0.11 -4.84 -1.67
N THR A 154 0.26 -3.63 -1.23
CA THR A 154 0.65 -3.36 0.17
C THR A 154 -0.41 -2.59 0.95
N TRP A 155 -1.59 -2.37 0.39
CA TRP A 155 -2.64 -1.61 1.07
C TRP A 155 -3.40 -2.44 2.11
N THR A 156 -3.54 -1.88 3.30
CA THR A 156 -4.55 -2.33 4.27
C THR A 156 -5.81 -1.51 4.03
N ILE A 157 -6.85 -2.16 3.47
CA ILE A 157 -8.09 -1.51 3.05
C ILE A 157 -9.15 -1.73 4.11
N ASP A 158 -9.70 -0.64 4.66
CA ASP A 158 -10.85 -0.65 5.54
C ASP A 158 -12.12 -0.32 4.75
N GLU A 159 -13.27 -0.36 5.43
CA GLU A 159 -14.55 -0.14 4.78
C GLU A 159 -14.68 1.25 4.12
N ARG A 160 -14.09 2.30 4.71
CA ARG A 160 -14.16 3.66 4.14
C ARG A 160 -13.34 3.75 2.85
N MET A 161 -12.16 3.13 2.84
CA MET A 161 -11.30 3.05 1.67
C MET A 161 -11.95 2.18 0.58
N LYS A 162 -12.59 1.06 0.95
CA LYS A 162 -13.37 0.22 0.04
C LYS A 162 -14.49 1.01 -0.63
N SER A 163 -15.34 1.70 0.14
CA SER A 163 -16.42 2.52 -0.42
C SER A 163 -15.90 3.61 -1.36
N SER A 164 -14.74 4.21 -1.05
CA SER A 164 -14.11 5.23 -1.89
C SER A 164 -13.62 4.68 -3.23
N LEU A 165 -13.06 3.47 -3.23
CA LEU A 165 -12.64 2.76 -4.45
C LEU A 165 -13.84 2.38 -5.32
N GLU A 166 -14.89 1.82 -4.72
CA GLU A 166 -16.13 1.46 -5.44
C GLU A 166 -16.83 2.69 -6.03
N ALA A 167 -16.89 3.79 -5.27
CA ALA A 167 -17.43 5.06 -5.78
C ALA A 167 -16.58 5.61 -6.95
N THR A 168 -15.27 5.37 -6.94
CA THR A 168 -14.37 5.77 -8.02
C THR A 168 -14.59 4.95 -9.28
N GLU A 169 -14.82 3.64 -9.16
CA GLU A 169 -15.20 2.77 -10.28
C GLU A 169 -16.51 3.27 -10.94
N MET A 170 -17.53 3.56 -10.13
CA MET A 170 -18.79 4.12 -10.63
C MET A 170 -18.61 5.50 -11.27
N TRP A 171 -17.72 6.34 -10.72
CA TRP A 171 -17.41 7.65 -11.28
C TRP A 171 -16.83 7.52 -12.70
N PHE A 172 -15.91 6.58 -12.94
CA PHE A 172 -15.36 6.34 -14.28
C PHE A 172 -16.44 5.89 -15.27
N LEU A 173 -17.28 4.92 -14.88
CA LEU A 173 -18.34 4.41 -15.74
C LEU A 173 -19.35 5.50 -16.12
N ARG A 174 -19.87 6.23 -15.14
CA ARG A 174 -20.84 7.32 -15.36
C ARG A 174 -20.28 8.41 -16.26
N ARG A 175 -19.01 8.79 -16.05
CA ARG A 175 -18.36 9.84 -16.85
C ARG A 175 -18.10 9.38 -18.29
N MET A 176 -17.64 8.14 -18.47
CA MET A 176 -17.41 7.53 -19.78
C MET A 176 -18.72 7.43 -20.58
N MET A 177 -19.81 7.03 -19.93
CA MET A 177 -21.14 6.90 -20.56
C MET A 177 -21.92 8.22 -20.65
N LYS A 178 -21.34 9.33 -20.18
CA LYS A 178 -21.99 10.65 -20.14
C LYS A 178 -23.34 10.66 -19.42
N ILE A 179 -23.48 9.87 -18.36
CA ILE A 179 -24.72 9.83 -17.57
C ILE A 179 -24.81 11.10 -16.71
N PRO A 180 -25.80 11.97 -16.92
CA PRO A 180 -25.96 13.16 -16.10
C PRO A 180 -26.51 12.79 -14.72
N TRP A 181 -26.26 13.62 -13.72
CA TRP A 181 -26.78 13.40 -12.37
C TRP A 181 -28.32 13.47 -12.33
N THR A 182 -28.95 14.23 -13.23
CA THR A 182 -30.41 14.36 -13.37
C THR A 182 -31.09 13.08 -13.83
N ALA A 183 -30.35 12.13 -14.42
CA ALA A 183 -30.91 10.85 -14.84
C ALA A 183 -31.30 9.96 -13.66
N LYS A 184 -30.82 10.25 -12.44
CA LYS A 184 -31.10 9.49 -11.20
C LYS A 184 -30.90 7.97 -11.32
N LYS A 185 -30.06 7.51 -12.25
CA LYS A 185 -29.76 6.09 -12.45
C LYS A 185 -29.06 5.47 -11.24
N THR A 186 -29.52 4.32 -10.80
CA THR A 186 -28.91 3.52 -9.72
C THR A 186 -27.53 2.99 -10.16
N ASN A 187 -26.75 2.43 -9.23
CA ASN A 187 -25.43 1.90 -9.61
C ASN A 187 -25.57 0.61 -10.41
N GLU A 188 -26.58 -0.18 -10.11
CA GLU A 188 -26.94 -1.46 -10.71
C GLU A 188 -27.35 -1.26 -12.18
N GLU A 189 -28.16 -0.23 -12.47
CA GLU A 189 -28.53 0.14 -13.83
C GLU A 189 -27.30 0.54 -14.66
N VAL A 190 -26.41 1.34 -14.11
CA VAL A 190 -25.17 1.76 -14.80
C VAL A 190 -24.28 0.57 -15.10
N LEU A 191 -24.15 -0.38 -14.17
CA LEU A 191 -23.38 -1.61 -14.37
C LEU A 191 -24.00 -2.50 -15.46
N THR A 192 -25.33 -2.62 -15.45
CA THR A 192 -26.10 -3.41 -16.43
C THR A 192 -25.95 -2.83 -17.84
N GLU A 193 -26.15 -1.51 -17.99
CA GLU A 193 -26.00 -0.82 -19.28
C GLU A 193 -24.54 -0.84 -19.77
N ALA A 194 -23.59 -0.75 -18.84
CA ALA A 194 -22.19 -0.94 -19.18
C ALA A 194 -21.87 -2.39 -19.54
N GLN A 195 -22.71 -3.39 -19.24
CA GLN A 195 -22.40 -4.82 -19.33
C GLN A 195 -21.13 -5.17 -18.54
N THR A 196 -21.09 -4.79 -17.25
CA THR A 196 -20.01 -5.16 -16.33
C THR A 196 -20.52 -5.30 -14.92
N THR A 197 -19.76 -5.97 -14.08
CA THR A 197 -19.91 -5.93 -12.63
C THR A 197 -18.79 -5.09 -12.02
N ARG A 198 -18.82 -4.89 -10.70
CA ARG A 198 -17.69 -4.29 -9.97
C ARG A 198 -16.49 -5.22 -10.02
N GLN A 199 -15.35 -4.71 -10.44
CA GLN A 199 -14.14 -5.50 -10.66
C GLN A 199 -12.94 -4.93 -9.92
N LEU A 200 -12.96 -3.63 -9.58
CA LEU A 200 -11.80 -2.95 -9.01
C LEU A 200 -11.29 -3.60 -7.71
N MET A 201 -12.20 -3.87 -6.77
CA MET A 201 -11.82 -4.53 -5.51
C MET A 201 -11.26 -5.94 -5.74
N ASN A 202 -11.89 -6.73 -6.63
CA ASN A 202 -11.39 -8.06 -6.98
C ASN A 202 -10.02 -8.01 -7.66
N LYS A 203 -9.75 -7.02 -8.52
CA LYS A 203 -8.42 -6.77 -9.11
C LYS A 203 -7.37 -6.47 -8.03
N ILE A 204 -7.70 -5.63 -7.04
CA ILE A 204 -6.80 -5.33 -5.91
C ILE A 204 -6.52 -6.58 -5.09
N ARG A 205 -7.56 -7.30 -4.65
CA ARG A 205 -7.42 -8.52 -3.83
C ARG A 205 -6.60 -9.59 -4.56
N LYS A 206 -6.81 -9.75 -5.86
CA LYS A 206 -6.02 -10.66 -6.70
C LYS A 206 -4.54 -10.28 -6.73
N ARG A 207 -4.21 -8.98 -6.84
CA ARG A 207 -2.81 -8.49 -6.80
C ARG A 207 -2.18 -8.70 -5.42
N GLN A 208 -2.90 -8.34 -4.36
CA GLN A 208 -2.49 -8.58 -2.97
C GLN A 208 -2.21 -10.06 -2.70
N ALA A 209 -3.13 -10.95 -3.06
CA ALA A 209 -2.97 -12.39 -2.88
C ALA A 209 -1.77 -12.97 -3.65
N LYS A 210 -1.57 -12.53 -4.90
CA LYS A 210 -0.39 -12.93 -5.68
C LYS A 210 0.90 -12.47 -5.02
N PHE A 211 0.95 -11.21 -4.57
CA PHE A 211 2.10 -10.61 -3.92
C PHE A 211 2.43 -11.30 -2.59
N VAL A 212 1.45 -11.44 -1.70
CA VAL A 212 1.64 -12.13 -0.41
C VAL A 212 2.11 -13.56 -0.63
N GLY A 213 1.49 -14.31 -1.55
CA GLY A 213 1.97 -15.66 -1.86
C GLY A 213 3.42 -15.67 -2.35
N HIS A 214 3.84 -14.67 -3.15
CA HIS A 214 5.24 -14.54 -3.58
C HIS A 214 6.17 -14.26 -2.39
N VAL A 215 5.80 -13.32 -1.52
CA VAL A 215 6.55 -12.98 -0.31
C VAL A 215 6.72 -14.20 0.59
N ILE A 216 5.64 -14.94 0.84
CA ILE A 216 5.68 -16.11 1.72
C ILE A 216 6.64 -17.18 1.18
N ARG A 217 6.59 -17.46 -0.12
CA ARG A 217 7.47 -18.47 -0.74
C ARG A 217 8.94 -18.06 -0.82
N ARG A 218 9.25 -16.75 -0.79
CA ARG A 218 10.63 -16.27 -0.83
C ARG A 218 11.35 -16.50 0.50
N ASN A 219 10.61 -16.68 1.60
CA ASN A 219 11.11 -16.93 2.96
C ASN A 219 12.26 -16.00 3.38
N GLN A 220 12.16 -14.73 2.97
CA GLN A 220 13.08 -13.67 3.37
C GLN A 220 12.47 -12.84 4.49
N LEU A 221 13.11 -11.72 4.84
CA LEU A 221 12.61 -10.81 5.84
C LEU A 221 11.14 -10.40 5.62
N GLU A 222 10.72 -10.20 4.37
CA GLU A 222 9.34 -9.82 4.07
C GLU A 222 8.33 -10.86 4.54
N HIS A 223 8.72 -12.15 4.57
CA HIS A 223 7.92 -13.20 5.19
C HIS A 223 7.74 -12.91 6.69
N LEU A 224 8.83 -12.65 7.42
CA LEU A 224 8.80 -12.33 8.86
C LEU A 224 7.97 -11.08 9.15
N VAL A 225 8.10 -10.02 8.36
CA VAL A 225 7.30 -8.79 8.54
C VAL A 225 5.81 -9.05 8.27
N THR A 226 5.49 -9.94 7.33
CA THR A 226 4.11 -10.25 6.93
C THR A 226 3.42 -11.21 7.92
N THR A 227 4.14 -12.22 8.43
CA THR A 227 3.59 -13.26 9.33
C THR A 227 3.92 -13.05 10.80
N GLY A 228 4.83 -12.12 11.09
CA GLY A 228 5.34 -11.86 12.43
C GLY A 228 4.24 -11.49 13.41
N LYS A 229 4.33 -12.06 14.62
CA LYS A 229 3.52 -11.62 15.76
C LYS A 229 4.32 -10.54 16.48
N PHE A 230 3.70 -9.39 16.65
CA PHE A 230 4.27 -8.30 17.43
C PHE A 230 3.74 -8.39 18.85
N ASP A 231 4.61 -8.16 19.83
CA ASP A 231 4.21 -8.08 21.23
C ASP A 231 3.29 -6.88 21.47
N GLY A 232 2.30 -7.09 22.35
CA GLY A 232 1.30 -6.09 22.69
C GLY A 232 -0.14 -6.53 22.44
N LYS A 233 -1.08 -5.86 23.12
CA LYS A 233 -2.52 -6.12 22.99
C LYS A 233 -3.13 -5.22 21.94
N ARG A 234 -4.08 -5.74 21.15
CA ARG A 234 -4.92 -4.90 20.27
C ARG A 234 -5.83 -4.03 21.14
N GLY A 235 -6.01 -2.77 20.73
CA GLY A 235 -6.99 -1.89 21.35
C GLY A 235 -8.39 -2.48 21.27
N ARG A 236 -9.21 -2.24 22.29
CA ARG A 236 -10.64 -2.63 22.32
C ARG A 236 -11.46 -1.73 21.37
N GLY A 237 -12.61 -2.22 20.92
CA GLY A 237 -13.54 -1.49 20.05
C GLY A 237 -13.32 -1.82 18.57
N ARG A 238 -12.89 -0.83 17.78
CA ARG A 238 -12.62 -0.97 16.34
C ARG A 238 -11.11 -1.12 16.08
N PRO A 239 -10.55 -2.33 16.22
CA PRO A 239 -9.14 -2.54 15.92
C PRO A 239 -8.86 -2.28 14.43
N ARG A 240 -7.62 -1.90 14.12
CA ARG A 240 -7.20 -1.72 12.72
C ARG A 240 -7.24 -3.05 11.98
N GLU A 241 -7.70 -3.00 10.74
CA GLU A 241 -7.76 -4.13 9.82
C GLU A 241 -6.38 -4.76 9.62
N LYS A 242 -6.31 -6.08 9.42
CA LYS A 242 -5.08 -6.74 8.98
C LYS A 242 -5.27 -7.20 7.55
N MET A 243 -4.26 -6.95 6.71
CA MET A 243 -4.31 -7.36 5.32
C MET A 243 -4.52 -8.88 5.17
N LEU A 244 -3.85 -9.72 5.98
CA LEU A 244 -4.01 -11.18 5.92
C LEU A 244 -5.39 -11.65 6.37
N ASP A 245 -5.96 -11.08 7.44
CA ASP A 245 -7.30 -11.40 7.92
C ASP A 245 -8.32 -11.05 6.82
N SER A 246 -8.24 -9.83 6.30
CA SER A 246 -9.10 -9.33 5.23
C SER A 246 -8.99 -10.11 3.91
N LEU A 247 -7.81 -10.66 3.60
CA LEU A 247 -7.61 -11.54 2.43
C LEU A 247 -8.17 -12.95 2.66
N ALA A 248 -8.05 -13.48 3.88
CA ALA A 248 -8.61 -14.78 4.24
C ALA A 248 -10.15 -14.73 4.12
N ASP A 249 -10.77 -13.66 4.60
CA ASP A 249 -12.21 -13.42 4.44
C ASP A 249 -12.64 -13.40 2.96
N TRP A 250 -11.93 -12.64 2.11
CA TRP A 250 -12.21 -12.60 0.67
C TRP A 250 -12.05 -13.95 -0.02
N MET A 251 -11.17 -14.82 0.49
CA MET A 251 -10.97 -16.18 -0.03
C MET A 251 -11.88 -17.22 0.61
N ASN A 252 -12.73 -16.83 1.57
CA ASN A 252 -13.54 -17.74 2.38
C ASN A 252 -12.68 -18.80 3.10
N ILE A 253 -11.58 -18.37 3.72
CA ILE A 253 -10.69 -19.21 4.53
C ILE A 253 -10.83 -18.81 6.00
N GLU A 254 -11.19 -19.76 6.85
CA GLU A 254 -11.50 -19.50 8.27
C GLU A 254 -10.30 -18.91 9.04
N LYS A 255 -9.07 -19.35 8.72
CA LYS A 255 -7.87 -18.97 9.47
C LYS A 255 -6.74 -18.48 8.54
N PRO A 256 -6.15 -17.30 8.80
CA PRO A 256 -5.00 -16.82 8.04
C PRO A 256 -3.78 -17.76 8.06
N SER A 257 -3.60 -18.55 9.12
CA SER A 257 -2.54 -19.56 9.20
C SER A 257 -2.71 -20.68 8.17
N GLU A 258 -3.95 -21.10 7.90
CA GLU A 258 -4.26 -22.07 6.87
C GLU A 258 -3.97 -21.50 5.48
N MET A 259 -4.32 -20.22 5.27
CA MET A 259 -4.01 -19.50 4.05
C MET A 259 -2.49 -19.47 3.78
N ILE A 260 -1.67 -19.18 4.80
CA ILE A 260 -0.20 -19.20 4.69
C ILE A 260 0.31 -20.59 4.27
N ARG A 261 -0.22 -21.67 4.87
CA ARG A 261 0.15 -23.05 4.48
C ARG A 261 -0.19 -23.34 3.02
N LYS A 262 -1.34 -22.88 2.54
CA LYS A 262 -1.78 -23.06 1.14
C LYS A 262 -0.94 -22.25 0.15
N MET A 263 -0.36 -21.12 0.56
CA MET A 263 0.52 -20.29 -0.29
C MET A 263 1.83 -20.99 -0.66
N SER A 264 2.28 -22.01 0.10
CA SER A 264 3.50 -22.77 -0.23
C SER A 264 3.41 -23.48 -1.58
N CYS A 265 2.21 -23.98 -1.95
CA CYS A 265 1.97 -24.58 -3.26
C CYS A 265 1.61 -23.50 -4.29
N ARG A 266 2.49 -23.26 -5.28
CA ARG A 266 2.28 -22.21 -6.30
C ARG A 266 1.02 -22.43 -7.12
N ASP A 267 0.79 -23.65 -7.60
CA ASP A 267 -0.33 -23.95 -8.50
C ASP A 267 -1.65 -24.04 -7.76
N GLY A 268 -1.65 -24.66 -6.57
CA GLY A 268 -2.79 -24.62 -5.66
C GLY A 268 -3.19 -23.18 -5.32
N TRP A 269 -2.22 -22.33 -4.99
CA TRP A 269 -2.47 -20.92 -4.69
C TRP A 269 -3.05 -20.15 -5.89
N ARG A 270 -2.52 -20.38 -7.10
CA ARG A 270 -3.06 -19.77 -8.33
C ARG A 270 -4.50 -20.19 -8.59
N SER A 271 -4.82 -21.48 -8.39
CA SER A 271 -6.18 -22.00 -8.54
C SER A 271 -7.15 -21.35 -7.55
N MET A 272 -6.76 -21.25 -6.27
CA MET A 272 -7.56 -20.59 -5.24
C MET A 272 -7.83 -19.12 -5.54
N ILE A 273 -6.81 -18.37 -5.97
CA ILE A 273 -6.98 -16.97 -6.38
C ILE A 273 -7.97 -16.87 -7.55
N ALA A 274 -7.89 -17.77 -8.53
CA ALA A 274 -8.80 -17.79 -9.66
C ALA A 274 -10.24 -18.08 -9.23
N HIS A 275 -10.44 -19.01 -8.30
CA HIS A 275 -11.74 -19.32 -7.72
C HIS A 275 -12.31 -18.11 -6.95
N ALA A 276 -11.54 -17.54 -6.02
CA ALA A 276 -11.95 -16.36 -5.25
C ALA A 276 -12.22 -15.14 -6.15
N SER A 277 -11.51 -14.98 -7.27
CA SER A 277 -11.80 -13.87 -8.21
C SER A 277 -13.13 -14.03 -8.94
N ARG A 278 -13.66 -15.25 -9.08
CA ARG A 278 -14.94 -15.53 -9.75
C ARG A 278 -16.14 -15.46 -8.79
N HIS A 279 -15.92 -15.82 -7.52
CA HIS A 279 -16.98 -15.99 -6.52
C HIS A 279 -16.84 -15.08 -5.30
N GLY A 280 -15.76 -14.30 -5.21
CA GLY A 280 -15.50 -13.36 -4.13
C GLY A 280 -16.42 -12.15 -4.25
N THR A 281 -17.17 -11.95 -3.17
CA THR A 281 -18.12 -10.85 -2.94
C THR A 281 -17.42 -9.55 -2.60
#